data_AF-A0A1B6ISH2-F1
#
_entry.id   AF-A0A1B6ISH2-F1
#
_cell.length_a   1.000
_cell.length_b   1.000
_cell.length_c   1.000
_cell.angle_alpha   90.00
_cell.angle_beta   90.00
_cell.angle_gamma   90.00
#
_symmetry.space_group_name_H-M   'P 1'
#
loop_
_entity.id
_entity.type
_entity.pdbx_description
1 polymer ?
#
loop_
_entity_poly.entity_id
_entity_poly.type
_entity_poly.pdbx_seq_one_letter_code
_entity_poly.pdbx_strand_id
1 'polypeptide(L)'
;IPPRSPYSLVQEDLFDNPWQLLVATIFLTKTAAKRALPQLHKFLAQYSRPEDILQASYEDIDEYFKPLGLTNTRSHTIMRFTVEFLEKDWKYPRELYGIGKYGDDSYRMFCINEWRQVSPDDIPLTMYRNWLLENADRLGVD
;
A
#
# COMPACT_ATOMS: atom_id res chain seq x y z
N ILE A 1 -2.69 -7.71 14.45
CA ILE A 1 -3.72 -6.89 13.76
C ILE A 1 -3.43 -5.44 14.12
N PRO A 2 -3.15 -4.57 13.16
CA PRO A 2 -2.92 -3.14 13.43
C PRO A 2 -4.21 -2.50 13.96
N PRO A 3 -4.16 -1.77 15.10
CA PRO A 3 -5.35 -1.18 15.69
C PRO A 3 -5.86 0.01 14.87
N ARG A 4 -7.17 0.28 14.97
CA ARG A 4 -7.80 1.41 14.28
C ARG A 4 -7.43 2.73 14.92
N SER A 5 -6.90 3.65 14.13
CA SER A 5 -6.51 4.98 14.58
C SER A 5 -7.60 6.02 14.29
N PRO A 6 -7.53 7.21 14.92
CA PRO A 6 -8.36 8.35 14.55
C PRO A 6 -8.11 8.88 13.12
N TYR A 7 -7.05 8.42 12.43
CA TYR A 7 -6.62 8.95 11.14
C TYR A 7 -7.22 8.19 9.95
N SER A 8 -7.79 7.00 10.17
CA SER A 8 -8.46 6.20 9.13
C SER A 8 -7.59 5.98 7.90
N LEU A 9 -6.34 5.53 8.10
CA LEU A 9 -5.45 5.22 6.99
C LEU A 9 -5.96 3.98 6.25
N VAL A 10 -5.90 3.99 4.92
CA VAL A 10 -6.36 2.83 4.11
C VAL A 10 -5.55 1.55 4.42
N GLN A 11 -4.31 1.70 4.89
CA GLN A 11 -3.48 0.60 5.37
C GLN A 11 -4.11 -0.15 6.55
N GLU A 12 -4.93 0.51 7.37
CA GLU A 12 -5.66 -0.12 8.48
C GLU A 12 -6.78 -1.06 7.98
N ASP A 13 -7.23 -0.89 6.74
CA ASP A 13 -8.26 -1.73 6.09
C ASP A 13 -7.66 -2.87 5.26
N LEU A 14 -6.43 -2.72 4.77
CA LEU A 14 -5.82 -3.62 3.78
C LEU A 14 -4.68 -4.49 4.34
N PHE A 15 -4.42 -4.44 5.64
CA PHE A 15 -3.25 -5.08 6.26
C PHE A 15 -3.21 -6.62 6.12
N ASP A 16 -4.39 -7.25 5.96
CA ASP A 16 -4.54 -8.69 5.81
C ASP A 16 -4.17 -9.17 4.40
N ASN A 17 -4.08 -8.25 3.44
CA ASN A 17 -3.62 -8.51 2.09
C ASN A 17 -2.45 -7.58 1.71
N PRO A 18 -1.20 -8.03 1.92
CA PRO A 18 -0.01 -7.24 1.62
C PRO A 18 0.05 -6.70 0.19
N TRP A 19 -0.43 -7.45 -0.80
CA TRP A 19 -0.44 -7.00 -2.19
C TRP A 19 -1.39 -5.80 -2.36
N GLN A 20 -2.62 -5.89 -1.85
CA GLN A 20 -3.57 -4.77 -1.93
C GLN A 20 -3.07 -3.53 -1.17
N LEU A 21 -2.46 -3.72 0.00
CA LEU A 21 -1.85 -2.63 0.77
C LEU A 21 -0.73 -1.94 -0.03
N LEU A 22 0.15 -2.71 -0.66
CA LEU A 22 1.25 -2.16 -1.47
C LEU A 22 0.72 -1.47 -2.75
N VAL A 23 -0.30 -2.03 -3.40
CA VAL A 23 -1.02 -1.35 -4.50
C VAL A 23 -1.58 -0.01 -4.03
N ALA A 24 -2.18 0.05 -2.85
CA ALA A 24 -2.69 1.30 -2.29
C ALA A 24 -1.56 2.35 -2.13
N THR A 25 -0.36 1.93 -1.73
CA THR A 25 0.80 2.84 -1.61
C THR A 25 1.25 3.39 -2.97
N ILE A 26 1.15 2.59 -4.04
CA ILE A 26 1.42 3.03 -5.42
C ILE A 26 0.35 4.07 -5.85
N PHE A 27 -0.92 3.85 -5.54
CA PHE A 27 -2.00 4.80 -5.82
C PHE A 27 -1.83 6.14 -5.10
N LEU A 28 -1.34 6.12 -3.86
CA LEU A 28 -1.14 7.29 -3.00
C LEU A 28 0.16 8.06 -3.30
N THR A 29 1.06 7.48 -4.11
CA THR A 29 2.33 8.14 -4.46
C THR A 29 2.05 9.45 -5.21
N LYS A 30 2.49 10.57 -4.60
CA LYS A 30 2.29 11.95 -5.10
C LYS A 30 0.84 12.28 -5.43
N THR A 31 -0.13 11.60 -4.82
CA THR A 31 -1.56 11.75 -5.10
C THR A 31 -2.33 11.87 -3.79
N ALA A 32 -3.15 12.91 -3.65
CA ALA A 32 -3.98 13.07 -2.46
C ALA A 32 -4.98 11.92 -2.30
N ALA A 33 -5.10 11.37 -1.09
CA ALA A 33 -5.97 10.24 -0.78
C ALA A 33 -7.41 10.45 -1.27
N LYS A 34 -7.98 11.65 -1.09
CA LYS A 34 -9.33 12.01 -1.57
C LYS A 34 -9.56 11.72 -3.06
N ARG A 35 -8.52 11.81 -3.89
CA ARG A 35 -8.58 11.49 -5.32
C ARG A 35 -8.22 10.03 -5.60
N ALA A 36 -7.22 9.50 -4.91
CA ALA A 36 -6.71 8.14 -5.14
C ALA A 36 -7.69 7.05 -4.68
N LEU A 37 -8.27 7.18 -3.49
CA LEU A 37 -9.07 6.13 -2.86
C LEU A 37 -10.29 5.69 -3.69
N PRO A 38 -11.09 6.59 -4.29
CA PRO A 38 -12.20 6.18 -5.16
C PRO A 38 -11.76 5.32 -6.36
N GLN A 39 -10.57 5.58 -6.93
CA GLN A 39 -10.05 4.78 -8.03
C GLN A 39 -9.43 3.48 -7.53
N LEU A 40 -8.74 3.51 -6.39
CA LEU A 40 -8.22 2.31 -5.74
C LEU A 40 -9.35 1.32 -5.42
N HIS A 41 -10.48 1.78 -4.87
CA HIS A 41 -11.60 0.89 -4.56
C HIS A 41 -12.20 0.26 -5.84
N LYS A 42 -12.32 1.03 -6.93
CA LYS A 42 -12.75 0.48 -8.22
C LYS A 42 -11.75 -0.55 -8.75
N PHE A 43 -10.46 -0.23 -8.66
CA PHE A 43 -9.37 -1.12 -9.07
C PHE A 43 -9.41 -2.42 -8.29
N LEU A 44 -9.49 -2.38 -6.96
CA LEU A 44 -9.52 -3.57 -6.10
C LEU A 44 -10.82 -4.37 -6.19
N ALA A 45 -11.93 -3.73 -6.58
CA ALA A 45 -13.16 -4.45 -6.89
C ALA A 45 -13.06 -5.27 -8.18
N GLN A 46 -12.26 -4.81 -9.15
CA GLN A 46 -11.99 -5.52 -10.39
C GLN A 46 -10.83 -6.52 -10.28
N TYR A 47 -9.77 -6.14 -9.59
CA TYR A 47 -8.53 -6.90 -9.41
C TYR A 47 -8.32 -7.12 -7.91
N SER A 48 -8.92 -8.19 -7.40
CA SER A 48 -8.89 -8.51 -5.96
C SER A 48 -7.64 -9.29 -5.57
N ARG A 49 -7.01 -9.95 -6.55
CA ARG A 49 -5.85 -10.80 -6.39
C ARG A 49 -4.71 -10.40 -7.34
N PRO A 50 -3.44 -10.68 -6.98
CA PRO A 50 -2.31 -10.38 -7.85
C PRO A 50 -2.40 -11.12 -9.20
N GLU A 51 -2.96 -12.33 -9.25
CA GLU A 51 -3.08 -13.09 -10.51
C GLU A 51 -4.05 -12.44 -11.51
N ASP A 52 -5.00 -11.63 -11.04
CA ASP A 52 -5.93 -10.91 -11.91
C ASP A 52 -5.18 -9.91 -12.81
N ILE A 53 -4.05 -9.37 -12.33
CA ILE A 53 -3.19 -8.44 -13.09
C ILE A 53 -2.44 -9.14 -14.22
N LEU A 54 -2.12 -10.42 -14.07
CA LEU A 54 -1.40 -11.19 -15.10
C LEU A 54 -2.26 -11.39 -16.36
N GLN A 55 -3.57 -11.20 -16.26
CA GLN A 55 -4.52 -11.30 -17.37
C GLN A 55 -4.97 -9.92 -17.89
N ALA A 56 -4.56 -8.83 -17.24
CA ALA A 56 -4.92 -7.47 -17.64
C ALA A 56 -3.96 -6.94 -18.72
N SER A 57 -4.43 -5.99 -19.53
CA SER A 57 -3.56 -5.16 -20.36
C SER A 57 -3.09 -3.89 -19.62
N TYR A 58 -2.06 -3.22 -20.13
CA TYR A 58 -1.65 -1.92 -19.60
C TYR A 58 -2.78 -0.89 -19.74
N GLU A 59 -3.50 -0.95 -20.87
CA GLU A 59 -4.61 -0.07 -21.20
C GLU A 59 -5.77 -0.21 -20.20
N ASP A 60 -6.10 -1.44 -19.77
CA ASP A 60 -7.13 -1.68 -18.76
C ASP A 60 -6.76 -1.03 -17.41
N ILE A 61 -5.49 -1.14 -17.02
CA ILE A 61 -5.00 -0.58 -15.76
C ILE A 61 -4.86 0.95 -15.84
N ASP A 62 -4.51 1.48 -17.02
CA ASP A 62 -4.37 2.92 -17.25
C ASP A 62 -5.67 3.68 -16.96
N GLU A 63 -6.84 3.09 -17.21
CA GLU A 63 -8.15 3.72 -16.95
C GLU A 63 -8.30 4.23 -15.51
N TYR A 64 -7.77 3.50 -14.53
CA TYR A 64 -7.82 3.88 -13.11
C TYR A 64 -6.91 5.05 -12.77
N PHE A 65 -5.89 5.29 -13.59
CA PHE A 65 -4.88 6.30 -13.35
C PHE A 65 -5.05 7.57 -14.18
N LYS A 66 -5.78 7.53 -15.29
CA LYS A 66 -6.17 8.71 -16.10
C LYS A 66 -6.61 9.91 -15.25
N PRO A 67 -7.53 9.78 -14.27
CA PRO A 67 -7.97 10.93 -13.50
C PRO A 67 -6.98 11.40 -12.42
N LEU A 68 -5.87 10.68 -12.17
CA LEU A 68 -4.89 11.06 -11.14
C LEU A 68 -3.53 11.49 -11.72
N GLY A 69 -3.23 11.21 -12.99
CA GLY A 69 -1.97 11.54 -13.67
C GLY A 69 -0.92 10.42 -13.57
N LEU A 70 0.26 10.60 -14.15
CA LEU A 70 1.34 9.59 -14.15
C LEU A 70 0.88 8.20 -14.63
N THR A 71 -0.08 8.17 -15.56
CA THR A 71 -0.86 6.99 -15.94
C THR A 71 0.03 5.81 -16.33
N ASN A 72 0.78 5.97 -17.42
CA ASN A 72 1.61 4.90 -17.96
C ASN A 72 2.68 4.45 -16.96
N THR A 73 3.29 5.37 -16.22
CA THR A 73 4.29 5.01 -15.22
C THR A 73 3.70 4.13 -14.12
N ARG A 74 2.49 4.42 -13.65
CA ARG A 74 1.86 3.67 -12.55
C ARG A 74 1.26 2.35 -12.99
N SER A 75 0.67 2.24 -14.18
CA SER A 75 0.24 0.94 -14.72
C SER A 75 1.42 0.01 -14.93
N HIS A 76 2.51 0.51 -15.51
CA HIS A 76 3.75 -0.25 -15.67
C HIS A 76 4.34 -0.68 -14.34
N THR A 77 4.25 0.21 -13.35
CA THR A 77 4.69 -0.09 -11.99
C THR A 77 3.85 -1.21 -11.38
N ILE A 78 2.51 -1.14 -11.43
CA ILE A 78 1.64 -2.19 -10.89
C ILE A 78 1.90 -3.54 -11.54
N MET A 79 2.00 -3.60 -12.87
CA MET A 79 2.19 -4.87 -13.56
C MET A 79 3.54 -5.50 -13.17
N ARG A 80 4.63 -4.73 -13.26
CA ARG A 80 5.96 -5.24 -12.90
C ARG A 80 6.07 -5.56 -11.42
N PHE A 81 5.55 -4.70 -10.54
CA PHE A 81 5.45 -4.95 -9.10
C PHE A 81 4.75 -6.29 -8.83
N THR A 82 3.61 -6.54 -9.49
CA THR A 82 2.80 -7.72 -9.23
C THR A 82 3.48 -9.00 -9.70
N VAL A 83 4.17 -8.96 -10.85
CA VAL A 83 5.00 -10.09 -11.30
C VAL A 83 6.12 -10.36 -10.29
N GLU A 84 6.88 -9.34 -9.89
CA GLU A 84 7.96 -9.52 -8.91
C GLU A 84 7.42 -9.98 -7.54
N PHE A 85 6.23 -9.51 -7.14
CA PHE A 85 5.58 -9.92 -5.89
C PHE A 85 5.27 -11.42 -5.86
N LEU A 86 4.88 -12.01 -7.00
CA LEU A 86 4.52 -13.42 -7.12
C LEU A 86 5.73 -14.34 -7.32
N GLU A 87 6.74 -13.87 -8.06
CA GLU A 87 7.81 -14.74 -8.57
C GLU A 87 9.15 -14.59 -7.85
N LYS A 88 9.43 -13.42 -7.26
CA LYS A 88 10.70 -13.16 -6.58
C LYS A 88 10.68 -13.76 -5.17
N ASP A 89 11.82 -14.27 -4.73
CA ASP A 89 12.05 -14.56 -3.31
C ASP A 89 12.47 -13.26 -2.62
N TRP A 90 11.51 -12.54 -2.04
CA TRP A 90 11.71 -11.25 -1.37
C TRP A 90 11.36 -11.36 0.11
N LYS A 91 12.09 -10.63 0.95
CA LYS A 91 11.82 -10.55 2.39
C LYS A 91 11.07 -9.28 2.76
N TYR A 92 11.46 -8.16 2.16
CA TYR A 92 10.81 -6.86 2.34
C TYR A 92 10.39 -6.29 0.98
N PRO A 93 9.24 -5.62 0.89
CA PRO A 93 8.70 -5.24 -0.40
C PRO A 93 9.50 -4.12 -1.06
N ARG A 94 10.40 -3.41 -0.34
CA ARG A 94 11.39 -2.50 -0.97
C ARG A 94 12.25 -3.17 -2.05
N GLU A 95 12.38 -4.49 -1.98
CA GLU A 95 13.08 -5.29 -3.00
C GLU A 95 12.29 -5.41 -4.31
N LEU A 96 11.00 -5.07 -4.30
CA LEU A 96 10.09 -5.14 -5.43
C LEU A 96 10.04 -3.82 -6.18
N TYR A 97 9.97 -3.91 -7.50
CA TYR A 97 9.87 -2.74 -8.36
C TYR A 97 8.71 -1.82 -7.96
N GLY A 98 8.99 -0.52 -7.86
CA GLY A 98 7.99 0.50 -7.54
C GLY A 98 7.70 0.70 -6.06
N ILE A 99 8.20 -0.16 -5.18
CA ILE A 99 8.01 0.00 -3.74
C ILE A 99 9.23 0.68 -3.13
N GLY A 100 9.04 1.96 -2.76
CA GLY A 100 10.03 2.72 -2.02
C GLY A 100 9.88 2.59 -0.50
N LYS A 101 10.62 3.43 0.24
CA LYS A 101 10.56 3.49 1.71
C LYS A 101 9.14 3.63 2.26
N TYR A 102 8.28 4.43 1.64
CA TYR A 102 6.88 4.59 2.08
C TYR A 102 6.08 3.29 2.06
N GLY A 103 6.13 2.54 0.95
CA GLY A 103 5.41 1.26 0.84
C GLY A 103 6.02 0.18 1.74
N ASP A 104 7.34 0.18 1.87
CA ASP A 104 8.08 -0.70 2.77
C ASP A 104 7.73 -0.45 4.24
N ASP A 105 7.76 0.80 4.69
CA ASP A 105 7.36 1.19 6.04
C ASP A 105 5.88 0.85 6.30
N SER A 106 5.00 1.06 5.31
CA SER A 106 3.59 0.66 5.39
C SER A 106 3.45 -0.86 5.61
N TYR A 107 4.12 -1.68 4.80
CA TYR A 107 4.09 -3.13 4.97
C TYR A 107 4.62 -3.57 6.34
N ARG A 108 5.77 -3.02 6.75
CA ARG A 108 6.41 -3.36 8.03
C ARG A 108 5.54 -3.01 9.22
N MET A 109 4.87 -1.85 9.17
CA MET A 109 3.98 -1.39 10.24
C MET A 109 2.68 -2.19 10.32
N PHE A 110 2.03 -2.43 9.17
CA PHE A 110 0.66 -2.94 9.16
C PHE A 110 0.58 -4.46 8.96
N CYS A 111 1.46 -5.05 8.14
CA CYS A 111 1.39 -6.47 7.78
C CYS A 111 2.17 -7.40 8.72
N ILE A 112 3.32 -6.96 9.27
CA ILE A 112 4.25 -7.84 9.99
C ILE A 112 4.66 -7.38 11.40
N ASN A 113 3.94 -6.41 11.98
CA ASN A 113 4.13 -5.93 13.35
C ASN A 113 5.56 -5.41 13.68
N GLU A 114 6.28 -4.85 12.71
CA GLU A 114 7.60 -4.25 12.93
C GLU A 114 7.52 -2.74 13.24
N TRP A 115 6.33 -2.22 13.57
CA TRP A 115 6.06 -0.77 13.67
C TRP A 115 6.99 0.00 14.63
N ARG A 116 7.50 -0.64 15.68
CA ARG A 116 8.49 -0.04 16.60
C ARG A 116 9.85 0.22 15.93
N GLN A 117 10.24 -0.66 15.01
CA GLN A 117 11.54 -0.64 14.31
C GLN A 117 11.53 0.25 13.05
N VAL A 118 10.35 0.75 12.67
CA VAL A 118 10.17 1.61 11.51
C VAL A 118 10.28 3.07 11.95
N SER A 119 10.87 3.92 11.11
CA SER A 119 10.88 5.38 11.28
C SER A 119 10.39 6.00 9.98
N PRO A 120 9.07 6.23 9.81
CA PRO A 120 8.51 6.74 8.55
C PRO A 120 8.92 8.19 8.29
N ASP A 121 9.08 8.53 7.00
CA ASP A 121 9.19 9.94 6.56
C ASP A 121 7.81 10.52 6.16
N ASP A 122 6.85 9.63 5.86
CA ASP A 122 5.49 10.00 5.49
C ASP A 122 4.73 10.54 6.70
N ILE A 123 4.07 11.70 6.54
CA ILE A 123 3.40 12.41 7.64
C ILE A 123 2.26 11.54 8.23
N PRO A 124 1.31 11.00 7.43
CA PRO A 124 0.29 10.08 7.94
C PRO A 124 0.86 8.85 8.68
N LEU A 125 1.86 8.17 8.12
CA LEU A 125 2.48 7.02 8.81
C LEU A 125 3.15 7.43 10.12
N THR A 126 3.80 8.59 10.15
CA THR A 126 4.42 9.13 11.37
C THR A 126 3.37 9.41 12.45
N MET A 127 2.24 10.01 12.07
CA MET A 127 1.13 10.26 12.99
C MET A 127 0.57 8.95 13.56
N TYR A 128 0.31 7.95 12.69
CA TYR A 128 -0.17 6.64 13.13
C TYR A 128 0.83 5.95 14.09
N ARG A 129 2.13 5.98 13.77
CA ARG A 129 3.17 5.39 14.62
C ARG A 129 3.26 6.09 15.98
N ASN A 130 3.22 7.41 16.03
CA ASN A 130 3.27 8.15 17.29
C ASN A 130 2.04 7.86 18.14
N TRP A 131 0.86 7.81 17.53
CA TRP A 131 -0.35 7.40 18.21
C TRP A 131 -0.26 5.96 18.75
N LEU A 132 0.34 5.02 18.01
CA LEU A 132 0.62 3.68 18.53
C LEU A 132 1.54 3.71 19.75
N LEU A 133 2.63 4.47 19.71
CA LEU A 133 3.54 4.60 20.85
C LEU A 133 2.82 5.12 22.11
N GLU A 134 1.92 6.09 21.95
CA GLU A 134 1.15 6.67 23.05
C GLU A 134 0.06 5.72 23.60
N ASN A 135 -0.38 4.74 22.82
CA ASN A 135 -1.53 3.90 23.15
C ASN A 135 -1.20 2.40 23.28
N ALA A 136 0.06 2.00 23.08
CA ALA A 136 0.50 0.61 23.00
C ALA A 136 0.00 -0.23 24.19
N ASP A 137 0.27 0.23 25.42
CA ASP A 137 -0.13 -0.46 26.65
C ASP A 137 -1.66 -0.62 26.76
N ARG A 138 -2.41 0.43 26.42
CA ARG A 138 -3.87 0.45 26.47
C ARG A 138 -4.49 -0.47 25.42
N LEU A 139 -3.87 -0.56 24.25
CA LEU A 139 -4.32 -1.35 23.12
C LEU A 139 -3.84 -2.81 23.21
N GLY A 140 -2.91 -3.13 24.12
CA GLY A 140 -2.31 -4.46 24.23
C GLY A 140 -1.52 -4.83 22.98
N VAL A 141 -0.92 -3.85 22.31
CA VAL A 141 -0.09 -4.06 21.13
C VAL A 141 1.37 -3.83 21.49
N ASP A 142 2.19 -4.86 21.33
CA ASP A 142 3.65 -4.77 21.48
C ASP A 142 4.35 -5.15 20.18
#